data_AF-A0A1E7FGF5-F1
#
_entry.id   AF-A0A1E7FGF5-F1
#
_cell.length_a   1.000
_cell.length_b   1.000
_cell.length_c   1.000
_cell.angle_alpha   90.00
_cell.angle_beta   90.00
_cell.angle_gamma   90.00
#
_symmetry.space_group_name_H-M   'P 1'
#
loop_
_entity.id
_entity.type
_entity.pdbx_description
1 polymer ?
#
loop_
_entity_poly.entity_id
_entity_poly.type
_entity_poly.pdbx_seq_one_letter_code
_entity_poly.pdbx_strand_id
1 'polypeptide(L)'
;DENNDENNNDDDEGSVDIARRDLIYNSIGVGLIGASGVSAYSLFKTNVYTPSGFQRLPRTQFIAALGNPDASEGTQTEEGKWGLWVEDPGPRGVWLRDYKKDIVQSSSEQYRAPAGWKFDPQNWWLEEHGLIMEAPQFPLVEGKYLVTGGRLVTTTLTIDKGGNWKLDEGTLYDVTHLPCRSARYQPAAGDDKDNDGSPLTANPKDFPVAPGAIMPSVQGCCKLDYAVLFVVGKA
;
A
#
# COMPACT_ATOMS: atom_id res chain seq x y z
N ASP A 1 -69.27 -21.66 -10.12
CA ASP A 1 -69.57 -20.30 -10.60
C ASP A 1 -68.23 -19.67 -10.94
N GLU A 2 -67.66 -20.01 -12.09
CA GLU A 2 -67.87 -19.39 -13.41
C GLU A 2 -67.44 -17.91 -13.47
N ASN A 3 -66.23 -17.75 -14.04
CA ASN A 3 -65.75 -16.78 -15.02
C ASN A 3 -66.22 -15.30 -15.05
N ASN A 4 -65.21 -14.49 -15.41
CA ASN A 4 -65.20 -13.29 -16.26
C ASN A 4 -65.37 -11.93 -15.60
N ASP A 5 -64.34 -11.07 -15.67
CA ASP A 5 -64.26 -10.07 -16.75
C ASP A 5 -62.94 -9.28 -16.73
N GLU A 6 -62.42 -9.04 -17.94
CA GLU A 6 -61.30 -8.15 -18.27
C GLU A 6 -61.75 -6.68 -18.28
N ASN A 7 -60.90 -5.74 -17.81
CA ASN A 7 -60.39 -4.63 -18.66
C ASN A 7 -59.60 -3.54 -17.91
N ASN A 8 -58.48 -3.19 -18.56
CA ASN A 8 -57.90 -1.86 -18.81
C ASN A 8 -57.16 -1.06 -17.71
N ASN A 9 -55.84 -1.00 -17.94
CA ASN A 9 -55.04 0.19 -18.27
C ASN A 9 -54.21 0.92 -17.19
N ASP A 10 -52.96 1.08 -17.61
CA ASP A 10 -51.98 2.15 -17.43
C ASP A 10 -51.14 2.20 -16.14
N ASP A 11 -49.84 1.95 -16.38
CA ASP A 11 -48.66 2.68 -15.91
C ASP A 11 -48.51 2.93 -14.40
N ASP A 12 -47.51 2.30 -13.77
CA ASP A 12 -46.38 3.05 -13.20
C ASP A 12 -45.19 2.15 -12.86
N GLU A 13 -44.02 2.78 -12.92
CA GLU A 13 -42.67 2.21 -12.84
C GLU A 13 -42.30 1.60 -11.48
N GLY A 14 -41.49 0.53 -11.56
CA GLY A 14 -40.24 0.43 -10.79
C GLY A 14 -40.30 0.12 -9.28
N SER A 15 -39.79 -1.05 -8.91
CA SER A 15 -38.58 -1.14 -8.05
C SER A 15 -38.17 -2.58 -7.79
N VAL A 16 -37.11 -3.00 -8.48
CA VAL A 16 -35.96 -3.81 -8.04
C VAL A 16 -36.14 -4.63 -6.75
N ASP A 17 -36.36 -5.94 -6.92
CA ASP A 17 -36.18 -6.95 -5.88
C ASP A 17 -34.98 -7.84 -6.26
N ILE A 18 -33.77 -7.43 -5.87
CA ILE A 18 -32.56 -8.26 -6.03
C ILE A 18 -32.57 -9.28 -4.90
N ALA A 19 -33.14 -10.44 -5.21
CA ALA A 19 -33.10 -11.62 -4.38
C ALA A 19 -31.65 -12.01 -4.06
N ARG A 20 -31.40 -12.11 -2.76
CA ARG A 20 -30.30 -12.86 -2.15
C ARG A 20 -30.32 -14.31 -2.68
N ARG A 21 -29.22 -14.77 -3.29
CA ARG A 21 -28.63 -16.11 -3.08
C ARG A 21 -27.43 -16.38 -3.97
N ASP A 22 -26.41 -16.95 -3.33
CA ASP A 22 -25.34 -17.81 -3.85
C ASP A 22 -24.32 -17.24 -4.85
N LEU A 23 -23.20 -16.75 -4.32
CA LEU A 23 -21.92 -16.70 -5.04
C LEU A 23 -20.97 -17.74 -4.45
N ILE A 24 -21.17 -19.01 -4.85
CA ILE A 24 -20.20 -20.09 -4.64
C ILE A 24 -19.14 -20.03 -5.75
N TYR A 25 -17.89 -19.92 -5.30
CA TYR A 25 -16.62 -20.42 -5.86
C TYR A 25 -16.53 -20.86 -7.35
N ASN A 26 -15.46 -20.35 -7.96
CA ASN A 26 -14.76 -20.84 -9.14
C ASN A 26 -15.53 -20.81 -10.47
N SER A 27 -15.48 -19.67 -11.14
CA SER A 27 -15.00 -19.59 -12.53
C SER A 27 -14.87 -18.13 -12.95
N ILE A 28 -13.74 -17.86 -13.59
CA ILE A 28 -13.40 -16.75 -14.49
C ILE A 28 -14.62 -15.87 -14.81
N GLY A 29 -14.71 -14.71 -14.17
CA GLY A 29 -15.83 -13.78 -14.35
C GLY A 29 -15.41 -12.37 -13.96
N VAL A 30 -15.19 -11.56 -14.98
CA VAL A 30 -14.97 -10.11 -14.89
C VAL A 30 -16.13 -9.48 -14.11
N GLY A 31 -15.85 -8.98 -12.91
CA GLY A 31 -16.81 -8.30 -12.03
C GLY A 31 -16.30 -6.92 -11.65
N LEU A 32 -16.61 -5.92 -12.47
CA LEU A 32 -16.49 -4.50 -12.15
C LEU A 32 -17.45 -4.16 -11.01
N ILE A 33 -16.95 -3.82 -9.82
CA ILE A 33 -17.72 -3.05 -8.84
C ILE A 33 -16.80 -2.00 -8.20
N GLY A 34 -17.10 -0.73 -8.46
CA GLY A 34 -16.75 0.41 -7.61
C GLY A 34 -15.48 1.18 -7.95
N ALA A 35 -15.64 2.23 -8.75
CA ALA A 35 -14.69 3.31 -9.08
C ALA A 35 -13.61 3.02 -10.15
N SER A 36 -13.61 3.85 -11.19
CA SER A 36 -12.63 3.97 -12.30
C SER A 36 -12.59 2.86 -13.38
N GLY A 37 -13.48 2.95 -14.38
CA GLY A 37 -13.49 2.04 -15.55
C GLY A 37 -12.24 2.11 -16.46
N VAL A 38 -11.39 3.13 -16.32
CA VAL A 38 -10.14 3.26 -17.10
C VAL A 38 -8.94 2.61 -16.39
N SER A 39 -8.98 2.51 -15.05
CA SER A 39 -7.89 1.91 -14.26
C SER A 39 -7.89 0.39 -14.37
N ALA A 40 -9.06 -0.26 -14.38
CA ALA A 40 -9.16 -1.72 -14.44
C ALA A 40 -8.62 -2.34 -15.74
N TYR A 41 -8.87 -1.72 -16.91
CA TYR A 41 -8.40 -2.23 -18.21
C TYR A 41 -6.91 -1.97 -18.44
N SER A 42 -6.41 -0.81 -17.99
CA SER A 42 -4.97 -0.50 -18.00
C SER A 42 -4.21 -1.41 -17.03
N LEU A 43 -4.73 -1.61 -15.80
CA LEU A 43 -4.21 -2.60 -14.87
C LEU A 43 -4.23 -4.00 -15.49
N PHE A 44 -5.30 -4.41 -16.19
CA PHE A 44 -5.36 -5.74 -16.82
C PHE A 44 -4.29 -5.93 -17.91
N LYS A 45 -4.10 -4.99 -18.84
CA LYS A 45 -3.07 -5.13 -19.89
C LYS A 45 -1.64 -4.98 -19.36
N THR A 46 -1.41 -4.08 -18.41
CA THR A 46 -0.12 -3.94 -17.72
C THR A 46 0.17 -5.13 -16.79
N ASN A 47 -0.86 -5.84 -16.32
CA ASN A 47 -0.71 -7.05 -15.49
C ASN A 47 -0.42 -8.33 -16.29
N VAL A 48 -0.55 -8.34 -17.61
CA VAL A 48 -0.29 -9.55 -18.43
C VAL A 48 1.09 -9.55 -19.07
N TYR A 49 1.68 -8.38 -19.32
CA TYR A 49 3.03 -8.30 -19.90
C TYR A 49 4.11 -8.62 -18.85
N THR A 50 4.88 -9.67 -19.11
CA THR A 50 6.11 -9.98 -18.38
C THR A 50 7.25 -9.98 -19.40
N PRO A 51 8.20 -9.02 -19.33
CA PRO A 51 9.31 -8.97 -20.28
C PRO A 51 10.14 -10.25 -20.23
N SER A 52 10.79 -10.60 -21.34
CA SER A 52 11.71 -11.74 -21.41
C SER A 52 12.76 -11.66 -20.29
N GLY A 53 12.98 -12.77 -19.60
CA GLY A 53 13.90 -12.86 -18.47
C GLY A 53 13.28 -12.56 -17.11
N PHE A 54 12.06 -12.01 -17.04
CA PHE A 54 11.33 -11.84 -15.79
C PHE A 54 10.41 -13.01 -15.49
N GLN A 55 10.27 -13.32 -14.20
CA GLN A 55 9.22 -14.18 -13.66
C GLN A 55 8.18 -13.30 -12.96
N ARG A 56 6.91 -13.49 -13.33
CA ARG A 56 5.78 -12.84 -12.67
C ARG A 56 5.67 -13.32 -11.22
N LEU A 57 5.47 -12.39 -10.29
CA LEU A 57 5.19 -12.76 -8.91
C LEU A 57 3.73 -13.21 -8.75
N PRO A 58 3.45 -14.28 -7.98
CA PRO A 58 2.09 -14.74 -7.74
C PRO A 58 1.27 -13.75 -6.90
N ARG A 59 1.95 -12.88 -6.15
CA ARG A 59 1.38 -11.78 -5.36
C ARG A 59 2.27 -10.56 -5.56
N THR A 60 1.64 -9.39 -5.68
CA THR A 60 2.37 -8.11 -5.71
C THR A 60 3.16 -7.94 -4.42
N GLN A 61 4.41 -7.49 -4.56
CA GLN A 61 5.26 -7.05 -3.45
C GLN A 61 5.40 -5.53 -3.51
N PHE A 62 5.94 -4.91 -2.47
CA PHE A 62 5.99 -3.45 -2.38
C PHE A 62 7.39 -2.99 -1.99
N ILE A 63 7.87 -1.95 -2.65
CA ILE A 63 9.13 -1.29 -2.27
C ILE A 63 8.79 0.04 -1.62
N ALA A 64 9.34 0.28 -0.43
CA ALA A 64 9.49 1.62 0.14
C ALA A 64 10.79 2.22 -0.39
N ALA A 65 10.74 3.39 -1.03
CA ALA A 65 11.91 4.03 -1.63
C ALA A 65 12.05 5.50 -1.20
N LEU A 66 13.25 5.89 -0.76
CA LEU A 66 13.67 7.28 -0.65
C LEU A 66 14.46 7.71 -1.88
N GLY A 67 14.14 8.89 -2.41
CA GLY A 67 14.86 9.46 -3.54
C GLY A 67 14.22 10.74 -4.03
N ASN A 68 14.91 11.45 -4.92
CA ASN A 68 14.31 12.56 -5.65
C ASN A 68 13.22 12.01 -6.59
N PRO A 69 11.96 12.48 -6.52
CA PRO A 69 10.88 12.03 -7.41
C PRO A 69 11.23 12.17 -8.90
N ASP A 70 12.04 13.15 -9.28
CA ASP A 70 12.40 13.40 -10.67
C ASP A 70 13.61 12.56 -11.16
N ALA A 71 14.20 11.73 -10.28
CA ALA A 71 15.36 10.93 -10.63
C ALA A 71 14.97 9.60 -11.28
N SER A 72 15.74 9.20 -12.28
CA SER A 72 15.69 7.86 -12.89
C SER A 72 16.81 6.92 -12.41
N GLU A 73 17.77 7.45 -11.64
CA GLU A 73 18.88 6.69 -11.06
C GLU A 73 19.40 7.36 -9.77
N GLY A 74 20.09 6.60 -8.94
CA GLY A 74 20.66 7.09 -7.68
C GLY A 74 21.31 5.99 -6.85
N THR A 75 21.45 6.23 -5.55
CA THR A 75 22.05 5.27 -4.61
C THR A 75 21.16 5.02 -3.38
N GLN A 76 21.20 3.79 -2.87
CA GLN A 76 20.55 3.36 -1.62
C GLN A 76 21.56 2.83 -0.60
N THR A 77 22.81 3.29 -0.66
CA THR A 77 23.91 2.81 0.21
C THR A 77 23.74 3.16 1.69
N GLU A 78 22.93 4.16 1.99
CA GLU A 78 22.57 4.49 3.37
C GLU A 78 21.49 3.53 3.87
N GLU A 79 21.65 3.05 5.11
CA GLU A 79 20.71 2.15 5.76
C GLU A 79 19.30 2.74 5.79
N GLY A 80 18.29 1.92 5.49
CA GLY A 80 16.90 2.33 5.55
C GLY A 80 16.40 3.12 4.34
N LYS A 81 17.18 3.29 3.26
CA LYS A 81 16.71 4.05 2.08
C LYS A 81 15.69 3.30 1.22
N TRP A 82 15.96 2.04 0.87
CA TRP A 82 15.04 1.22 0.06
C TRP A 82 14.81 -0.13 0.74
N GLY A 83 13.55 -0.53 0.88
CA GLY A 83 13.18 -1.78 1.56
C GLY A 83 12.03 -2.48 0.88
N LEU A 84 11.93 -3.80 1.09
CA LEU A 84 10.95 -4.66 0.45
C LEU A 84 9.93 -5.21 1.46
N TRP A 85 8.65 -5.03 1.18
CA TRP A 85 7.58 -5.83 1.76
C TRP A 85 7.22 -6.98 0.82
N VAL A 86 7.52 -8.21 1.25
CA VAL A 86 7.19 -9.43 0.49
C VAL A 86 5.70 -9.77 0.60
N GLU A 87 5.05 -9.37 1.69
CA GLU A 87 3.61 -9.48 1.91
C GLU A 87 3.02 -8.07 2.03
N ASP A 88 1.75 -7.90 1.66
CA ASP A 88 1.06 -6.62 1.82
C ASP A 88 0.99 -6.24 3.31
N PRO A 89 1.61 -5.12 3.73
CA PRO A 89 1.62 -4.71 5.13
C PRO A 89 0.28 -4.13 5.58
N GLY A 90 -0.60 -3.69 4.68
CA GLY A 90 -1.86 -3.03 5.01
C GLY A 90 -2.82 -3.92 5.82
N PRO A 91 -3.21 -5.12 5.33
CA PRO A 91 -4.04 -6.06 6.08
C PRO A 91 -3.42 -6.58 7.38
N ARG A 92 -2.11 -6.39 7.56
CA ARG A 92 -1.34 -6.79 8.75
C ARG A 92 -1.18 -5.65 9.75
N GLY A 93 -1.59 -4.44 9.38
CA GLY A 93 -1.40 -3.24 10.19
C GLY A 93 -2.35 -3.12 11.38
N VAL A 94 -2.07 -2.14 12.23
CA VAL A 94 -2.85 -1.82 13.44
C VAL A 94 -3.24 -0.36 13.40
N TRP A 95 -4.51 -0.03 13.59
CA TRP A 95 -4.95 1.36 13.60
C TRP A 95 -4.29 2.16 14.73
N LEU A 96 -3.95 3.43 14.47
CA LEU A 96 -3.39 4.33 15.50
C LEU A 96 -4.22 4.33 16.81
N ARG A 97 -5.56 4.37 16.69
CA ARG A 97 -6.48 4.34 17.84
C ARG A 97 -6.38 3.06 18.67
N ASP A 98 -5.93 1.97 18.05
CA ASP A 98 -5.86 0.64 18.65
C ASP A 98 -4.44 0.29 19.11
N TYR A 99 -3.44 1.16 18.88
CA TYR A 99 -2.03 0.95 19.28
C TYR A 99 -1.85 0.43 20.72
N LYS A 100 -2.49 1.08 21.71
CA LYS A 100 -2.36 0.65 23.12
C LYS A 100 -2.90 -0.77 23.30
N LYS A 101 -4.07 -1.03 22.76
CA LYS A 101 -4.79 -2.29 22.94
C LYS A 101 -4.08 -3.43 22.19
N ASP A 102 -3.74 -3.20 20.93
CA ASP A 102 -3.37 -4.25 19.98
C ASP A 102 -1.84 -4.45 19.86
N ILE A 103 -1.01 -3.50 20.31
CA ILE A 103 0.46 -3.62 20.32
C ILE A 103 1.05 -3.58 21.72
N VAL A 104 0.60 -2.67 22.58
CA VAL A 104 1.19 -2.50 23.93
C VAL A 104 0.63 -3.53 24.92
N GLN A 105 -0.65 -3.87 24.80
CA GLN A 105 -1.39 -4.68 25.80
C GLN A 105 -1.82 -6.07 25.28
N SER A 106 -1.68 -6.37 23.99
CA SER A 106 -2.35 -7.52 23.35
C SER A 106 -1.70 -8.87 23.60
N SER A 107 -0.41 -8.91 23.94
CA SER A 107 0.39 -10.14 23.93
C SER A 107 1.19 -10.32 25.21
N SER A 108 1.45 -11.60 25.54
CA SER A 108 2.42 -12.00 26.56
C SER A 108 3.84 -11.50 26.28
N GLU A 109 4.12 -11.17 25.01
CA GLU A 109 5.34 -10.54 24.55
C GLU A 109 5.06 -9.07 24.24
N GLN A 110 5.68 -8.15 24.97
CA GLN A 110 5.50 -6.71 24.75
C GLN A 110 5.84 -6.31 23.30
N TYR A 111 5.04 -5.42 22.69
CA TYR A 111 5.25 -4.88 21.35
C TYR A 111 5.16 -5.91 20.21
N ARG A 112 4.20 -6.82 20.27
CA ARG A 112 3.86 -7.71 19.15
C ARG A 112 2.46 -7.40 18.64
N ALA A 113 2.34 -7.17 17.33
CA ALA A 113 1.06 -6.90 16.69
C ALA A 113 0.24 -8.19 16.49
N PRO A 114 -1.08 -8.11 16.22
CA PRO A 114 -1.93 -9.29 16.03
C PRO A 114 -1.49 -10.18 14.87
N ALA A 115 -0.90 -9.61 13.81
CA ALA A 115 -0.33 -10.35 12.68
C ALA A 115 1.04 -11.00 12.99
N GLY A 116 1.53 -10.88 14.22
CA GLY A 116 2.72 -11.56 14.70
C GLY A 116 4.03 -10.82 14.43
N TRP A 117 4.04 -9.67 13.78
CA TRP A 117 5.26 -8.87 13.61
C TRP A 117 5.61 -8.09 14.89
N LYS A 118 6.89 -7.78 15.07
CA LYS A 118 7.40 -7.03 16.23
C LYS A 118 7.36 -5.54 15.93
N PHE A 119 6.72 -4.78 16.80
CA PHE A 119 6.72 -3.33 16.77
C PHE A 119 8.01 -2.79 17.39
N ASP A 120 8.62 -1.80 16.74
CA ASP A 120 9.77 -1.07 17.27
C ASP A 120 9.36 0.37 17.63
N PRO A 121 9.25 0.72 18.92
CA PRO A 121 8.87 2.08 19.33
C PRO A 121 9.89 3.14 18.93
N GLN A 122 11.12 2.76 18.58
CA GLN A 122 12.17 3.69 18.13
C GLN A 122 12.21 3.83 16.60
N ASN A 123 11.46 3.00 15.86
CA ASN A 123 11.51 2.96 14.41
C ASN A 123 10.25 2.31 13.82
N TRP A 124 9.17 3.09 13.71
CA TRP A 124 7.86 2.57 13.35
C TRP A 124 7.34 3.15 12.03
N TRP A 125 6.43 2.42 11.40
CA TRP A 125 5.92 2.68 10.06
C TRP A 125 4.44 2.98 10.09
N LEU A 126 3.99 3.93 9.26
CA LEU A 126 2.61 4.38 9.18
C LEU A 126 2.22 4.61 7.72
N GLU A 127 1.00 4.21 7.34
CA GLU A 127 0.44 4.45 6.01
C GLU A 127 -0.64 5.52 5.96
N GLU A 128 -1.14 5.81 4.75
CA GLU A 128 -2.03 6.91 4.42
C GLU A 128 -3.37 6.93 5.17
N HIS A 129 -3.88 5.81 5.69
CA HIS A 129 -5.12 5.74 6.46
C HIS A 129 -4.88 5.79 7.98
N GLY A 130 -3.64 5.79 8.45
CA GLY A 130 -3.31 5.76 9.87
C GLY A 130 -3.24 4.34 10.45
N LEU A 131 -2.82 3.36 9.66
CA LEU A 131 -2.40 2.03 10.10
C LEU A 131 -0.89 2.00 10.35
N ILE A 132 -0.52 1.59 11.55
CA ILE A 132 0.84 1.22 11.93
C ILE A 132 1.18 -0.09 11.24
N MET A 133 2.30 -0.13 10.51
CA MET A 133 2.66 -1.27 9.67
C MET A 133 3.95 -1.97 10.14
N GLU A 134 4.09 -3.22 9.71
CA GLU A 134 5.35 -3.95 9.76
C GLU A 134 6.42 -3.21 8.93
N ALA A 135 7.65 -3.14 9.43
CA ALA A 135 8.75 -2.53 8.69
C ALA A 135 9.11 -3.37 7.44
N PRO A 136 9.47 -2.73 6.31
CA PRO A 136 10.00 -3.45 5.17
C PRO A 136 11.37 -4.05 5.50
N GLN A 137 11.77 -5.04 4.72
CA GLN A 137 13.08 -5.66 4.84
C GLN A 137 14.13 -4.76 4.17
N PHE A 138 15.13 -4.34 4.94
CA PHE A 138 16.25 -3.52 4.46
C PHE A 138 17.58 -4.29 4.49
N PRO A 139 18.53 -3.95 3.60
CA PRO A 139 18.33 -3.12 2.41
C PRO A 139 17.57 -3.88 1.32
N LEU A 140 17.04 -3.18 0.32
CA LEU A 140 16.57 -3.83 -0.91
C LEU A 140 17.78 -4.50 -1.58
N VAL A 141 17.74 -5.83 -1.71
CA VAL A 141 18.88 -6.61 -2.23
C VAL A 141 19.11 -6.34 -3.72
N GLU A 142 20.33 -6.59 -4.20
CA GLU A 142 20.64 -6.48 -5.63
C GLU A 142 19.71 -7.35 -6.48
N GLY A 143 19.43 -6.92 -7.71
CA GLY A 143 18.56 -7.65 -8.63
C GLY A 143 17.79 -6.74 -9.56
N LYS A 144 16.91 -7.37 -10.36
CA LYS A 144 16.02 -6.68 -11.28
C LYS A 144 14.57 -6.90 -10.87
N TYR A 145 13.84 -5.80 -10.76
CA TYR A 145 12.46 -5.76 -10.31
C TYR A 145 11.61 -5.10 -11.40
N LEU A 146 10.54 -5.76 -11.83
CA LEU A 146 9.55 -5.14 -12.70
C LEU A 146 8.63 -4.30 -11.81
N VAL A 147 8.76 -2.98 -11.88
CA VAL A 147 8.09 -2.05 -10.99
C VAL A 147 7.06 -1.19 -11.70
N THR A 148 6.00 -0.81 -10.99
CA THR A 148 4.98 0.10 -11.49
C THR A 148 4.30 0.86 -10.35
N GLY A 149 3.77 2.02 -10.67
CA GLY A 149 2.85 2.75 -9.82
C GLY A 149 1.38 2.39 -10.08
N GLY A 150 1.08 1.34 -10.86
CA GLY A 150 -0.29 1.07 -11.32
C GLY A 150 -0.85 2.19 -12.21
N ARG A 151 0.03 3.03 -12.77
CA ARG A 151 -0.29 4.18 -13.62
C ARG A 151 0.20 3.91 -15.05
N LEU A 152 0.93 4.86 -15.65
CA LEU A 152 1.33 4.78 -17.07
C LEU A 152 2.65 4.03 -17.29
N VAL A 153 3.55 4.02 -16.30
CA VAL A 153 4.90 3.43 -16.44
C VAL A 153 4.99 2.10 -15.70
N THR A 154 5.48 1.09 -16.41
CA THR A 154 5.94 -0.18 -15.87
C THR A 154 7.29 -0.47 -16.49
N THR A 155 8.31 -0.58 -15.64
CA THR A 155 9.71 -0.57 -16.10
C THR A 155 10.57 -1.46 -15.21
N THR A 156 11.79 -1.73 -15.66
CA THR A 156 12.79 -2.41 -14.84
C THR A 156 13.42 -1.42 -13.87
N LEU A 157 13.39 -1.75 -12.59
CA LEU A 157 14.31 -1.23 -11.59
C LEU A 157 15.48 -2.21 -11.45
N THR A 158 16.69 -1.76 -11.71
CA THR A 158 17.92 -2.52 -11.44
C THR A 158 18.59 -1.97 -10.19
N ILE A 159 18.89 -2.85 -9.24
CA ILE A 159 19.75 -2.58 -8.08
C ILE A 159 21.06 -3.35 -8.29
N ASP A 160 22.20 -2.65 -8.32
CA ASP A 160 23.50 -3.30 -8.41
C ASP A 160 24.07 -3.68 -7.02
N LYS A 161 25.18 -4.42 -7.02
CA LYS A 161 25.86 -4.86 -5.78
C LYS A 161 26.39 -3.72 -4.91
N GLY A 162 26.58 -2.54 -5.50
CA GLY A 162 27.01 -1.33 -4.81
C GLY A 162 25.83 -0.53 -4.24
N GLY A 163 24.59 -0.97 -4.44
CA GLY A 163 23.39 -0.23 -4.04
C GLY A 163 23.05 0.94 -4.95
N ASN A 164 23.62 1.01 -6.16
CA ASN A 164 23.13 1.96 -7.16
C ASN A 164 21.83 1.40 -7.75
N TRP A 165 20.86 2.28 -7.94
CA TRP A 165 19.58 1.94 -8.54
C TRP A 165 19.37 2.72 -9.83
N LYS A 166 18.68 2.10 -10.79
CA LYS A 166 18.32 2.71 -12.06
C LYS A 166 17.00 2.18 -12.60
N LEU A 167 16.18 3.06 -13.13
CA LEU A 167 14.99 2.75 -13.92
C LEU A 167 15.35 2.74 -15.42
N ASP A 168 14.89 1.74 -16.15
CA ASP A 168 15.06 1.70 -17.62
C ASP A 168 14.23 2.80 -18.31
N GLU A 169 13.10 3.20 -17.73
CA GLU A 169 12.19 4.22 -18.25
C GLU A 169 11.54 5.01 -17.09
N GLY A 170 11.31 6.31 -17.31
CA GLY A 170 10.61 7.16 -16.35
C GLY A 170 11.44 7.56 -15.14
N THR A 171 10.77 8.19 -14.19
CA THR A 171 11.32 8.68 -12.93
C THR A 171 10.76 7.90 -11.75
N LEU A 172 11.36 8.08 -10.56
CA LEU A 172 10.82 7.53 -9.30
C LEU A 172 9.35 7.94 -9.11
N TYR A 173 9.01 9.18 -9.46
CA TYR A 173 7.63 9.65 -9.43
C TYR A 173 6.76 8.79 -10.32
N ASP A 174 7.12 8.55 -11.58
CA ASP A 174 6.28 7.82 -12.56
C ASP A 174 5.94 6.39 -12.13
N VAL A 175 6.85 5.73 -11.40
CA VAL A 175 6.64 4.37 -10.87
C VAL A 175 6.09 4.34 -9.45
N THR A 176 5.79 5.50 -8.84
CA THR A 176 5.12 5.59 -7.53
C THR A 176 3.62 5.37 -7.66
N HIS A 177 3.01 4.62 -6.74
CA HIS A 177 1.58 4.32 -6.78
C HIS A 177 0.71 5.58 -6.61
N LEU A 178 1.15 6.54 -5.78
CA LEU A 178 0.48 7.77 -5.34
C LEU A 178 -0.58 7.61 -4.23
N PRO A 179 -1.64 6.79 -4.33
CA PRO A 179 -2.53 6.56 -3.19
C PRO A 179 -1.83 5.87 -2.03
N CYS A 180 -0.95 4.89 -2.30
CA CYS A 180 -0.18 4.25 -1.24
C CYS A 180 0.94 5.18 -0.78
N ARG A 181 0.94 5.53 0.50
CA ARG A 181 1.95 6.34 1.15
C ARG A 181 2.49 5.58 2.34
N SER A 182 3.76 5.79 2.65
CA SER A 182 4.32 5.20 3.84
C SER A 182 5.40 6.09 4.38
N ALA A 183 5.39 6.32 5.69
CA ALA A 183 6.45 7.04 6.37
C ALA A 183 7.02 6.24 7.53
N ARG A 184 8.31 6.44 7.76
CA ARG A 184 9.06 5.93 8.90
C ARG A 184 9.21 7.04 9.91
N TYR A 185 8.83 6.77 11.15
CA TYR A 185 8.90 7.71 12.27
C TYR A 185 9.84 7.18 13.34
N GLN A 186 10.65 8.09 13.88
CA GLN A 186 11.57 7.82 14.97
C GLN A 186 11.40 8.93 16.01
N PRO A 187 11.35 8.62 17.32
CA PRO A 187 11.38 9.66 18.34
C PRO A 187 12.57 10.61 18.11
N ALA A 188 12.34 11.91 18.18
CA ALA A 188 13.39 12.91 18.02
C ALA A 188 14.39 12.80 19.17
N ALA A 189 15.70 12.92 18.87
CA ALA A 189 16.73 12.89 19.89
C ALA A 189 16.71 14.19 20.72
N GLY A 190 16.63 14.07 22.04
CA GLY A 190 16.84 15.17 22.99
C GLY A 190 16.41 14.81 24.41
N ASP A 191 17.01 15.48 25.39
CA ASP A 191 16.85 15.22 26.84
C ASP A 191 15.53 15.75 27.43
N ASP A 192 14.65 16.30 26.60
CA ASP A 192 13.36 16.82 27.05
C ASP A 192 12.40 15.67 27.34
N LYS A 193 11.72 15.72 28.49
CA LYS A 193 10.73 14.71 28.88
C LYS A 193 9.48 14.74 28.01
N ASP A 194 9.36 15.77 27.17
CA ASP A 194 8.34 15.95 26.13
C ASP A 194 8.75 15.37 24.76
N ASN A 195 9.94 14.74 24.63
CA ASN A 195 10.31 13.92 23.47
C ASN A 195 9.73 12.50 23.56
N ASP A 196 8.41 12.38 23.62
CA ASP A 196 7.67 11.12 23.76
C ASP A 196 7.08 10.61 22.42
N GLY A 197 7.68 11.05 21.31
CA GLY A 197 7.21 10.76 19.95
C GLY A 197 6.85 9.30 19.76
N SER A 198 5.57 9.03 19.53
CA SER A 198 5.04 7.67 19.45
C SER A 198 3.77 7.65 18.61
N PRO A 199 3.20 6.48 18.29
CA PRO A 199 1.91 6.44 17.63
C PRO A 199 0.78 7.18 18.38
N LEU A 200 0.94 7.42 19.69
CA LEU A 200 -0.05 8.15 20.50
C LEU A 200 -0.05 9.66 20.26
N THR A 201 1.04 10.20 19.71
CA THR A 201 1.20 11.63 19.43
C THR A 201 0.84 11.97 17.98
N ALA A 202 0.43 10.97 17.19
CA ALA A 202 -0.12 11.18 15.86
C ALA A 202 -1.53 11.79 15.96
N ASN A 203 -1.83 12.82 15.15
CA ASN A 203 -3.15 13.44 15.11
C ASN A 203 -4.08 12.67 14.15
N PRO A 204 -5.16 12.03 14.63
CA PRO A 204 -6.03 11.23 13.78
C PRO A 204 -6.75 12.03 12.68
N LYS A 205 -6.86 13.36 12.83
CA LYS A 205 -7.51 14.23 11.83
C LYS A 205 -6.68 14.43 10.57
N ASP A 206 -5.41 14.05 10.60
CA ASP A 206 -4.50 14.17 9.45
C ASP A 206 -4.65 12.99 8.47
N PHE A 207 -5.53 12.03 8.79
CA PHE A 207 -5.80 10.82 8.00
C PHE A 207 -7.28 10.76 7.58
N PRO A 208 -7.61 10.20 6.39
CA PRO A 208 -6.67 9.67 5.40
C PRO A 208 -5.93 10.78 4.66
N VAL A 209 -4.69 10.49 4.28
CA VAL A 209 -3.83 11.38 3.50
C VAL A 209 -4.30 11.37 2.04
N ALA A 210 -4.37 12.54 1.42
CA ALA A 210 -4.74 12.64 0.01
C ALA A 210 -3.69 11.96 -0.90
N PRO A 211 -4.09 11.31 -2.01
CA PRO A 211 -3.13 10.68 -2.93
C PRO A 211 -2.03 11.65 -3.39
N GLY A 212 -0.77 11.21 -3.28
CA GLY A 212 0.40 12.00 -3.63
C GLY A 212 0.77 13.10 -2.63
N ALA A 213 0.01 13.32 -1.56
CA ALA A 213 0.38 14.27 -0.51
C ALA A 213 1.48 13.71 0.41
N ILE A 214 2.17 14.60 1.10
CA ILE A 214 3.22 14.24 2.07
C ILE A 214 2.57 13.61 3.31
N MET A 215 3.17 12.54 3.84
CA MET A 215 2.72 11.93 5.10
C MET A 215 2.75 12.96 6.24
N PRO A 216 1.77 13.01 7.15
CA PRO A 216 1.70 14.06 8.17
C PRO A 216 2.87 13.97 9.15
N SER A 217 3.22 15.09 9.79
CA SER A 217 4.18 15.06 10.89
C SER A 217 3.54 14.44 12.13
N VAL A 218 4.33 13.72 12.92
CA VAL A 218 3.90 13.19 14.23
C VAL A 218 4.67 13.94 15.30
N GLN A 219 3.97 14.49 16.29
CA GLN A 219 4.61 15.28 17.33
C GLN A 219 5.66 14.44 18.06
N GLY A 220 6.86 15.03 18.26
CA GLY A 220 7.98 14.36 18.90
C GLY A 220 8.73 13.35 18.01
N CYS A 221 8.39 13.22 16.72
CA CYS A 221 9.07 12.31 15.80
C CYS A 221 9.80 13.02 14.66
N CYS A 222 10.99 12.52 14.33
CA CYS A 222 11.59 12.65 13.00
C CYS A 222 10.81 11.76 12.01
N LYS A 223 10.72 12.20 10.75
CA LYS A 223 9.97 11.52 9.69
C LYS A 223 10.80 11.37 8.42
N LEU A 224 10.70 10.20 7.79
CA LEU A 224 11.11 9.96 6.41
C LEU A 224 9.88 9.50 5.62
N ASP A 225 9.58 10.16 4.50
CA ASP A 225 8.41 9.89 3.65
C ASP A 225 8.85 9.12 2.40
N TYR A 226 8.34 7.91 2.23
CA TYR A 226 8.76 6.97 1.20
C TYR A 226 7.78 6.96 0.03
N ALA A 227 8.33 6.91 -1.18
CA ALA A 227 7.59 6.44 -2.34
C ALA A 227 7.26 4.95 -2.18
N VAL A 228 6.07 4.55 -2.64
CA VAL A 228 5.66 3.14 -2.66
C VAL A 228 5.54 2.68 -4.12
N LEU A 229 6.31 1.66 -4.46
CA LEU A 229 6.33 1.04 -5.79
C LEU A 229 5.77 -0.37 -5.70
N PHE A 230 5.00 -0.80 -6.70
CA PHE A 230 4.55 -2.18 -6.80
C PHE A 230 5.57 -2.99 -7.58
N VAL A 231 5.95 -4.14 -7.04
CA VAL A 231 6.80 -5.13 -7.71
C VAL A 231 5.89 -6.23 -8.22
N VAL A 232 5.86 -6.40 -9.52
CA VAL A 232 5.01 -7.38 -10.20
C VAL A 232 5.80 -8.54 -10.82
N GLY A 233 7.12 -8.41 -10.92
CA GLY A 233 8.02 -9.46 -11.41
C GLY A 233 9.46 -9.27 -10.94
N LYS A 234 10.27 -10.33 -11.02
CA LYS A 234 11.71 -10.31 -10.73
C LYS A 234 12.50 -11.12 -11.75
N ALA A 235 13.78 -10.80 -11.93
CA ALA A 235 14.73 -11.53 -12.77
C ALA A 235 16.02 -11.83 -12.01
#